data_AF-A0AAV8SKC0-F1
#
_entry.id   AF-A0AAV8SKC0-F1
#
_cell.length_a   1.000
_cell.length_b   1.000
_cell.length_c   1.000
_cell.angle_alpha   90.00
_cell.angle_beta   90.00
_cell.angle_gamma   90.00
#
_symmetry.space_group_name_H-M   'P 1'
#
loop_
_entity.id
_entity.type
_entity.pdbx_description
1 polymer ?
#
loop_
_entity_poly.entity_id
_entity_poly.type
_entity_poly.pdbx_seq_one_letter_code
_entity_poly.pdbx_strand_id
1 'polypeptide(L)'
;MTRKKVRLAYITNDSARKATFKKRKKGLMKKVSELSTLCDVDACAIIYSPYESQPEVWPSTVGVQRVLSRFKQMPEMEQSKKMVNQESFLRHRIAKANEQLKKQRKDNREKEVTQIMYQSLIGNRLQHLNLMDLNDLGWLIDQNLKEIHKRIEKLNDEEGSNNSQLLAQATSVVETVATRQHGGVHAREQIQRPDFDANMENMQRQQWLMDLMNPQEPAGFGGDDMMLPFADNNHNALWSNAFFP
;
A
#
# COMPACT_ATOMS: atom_id res chain seq x y z
N MET A 1 18.14 -2.82 22.74
CA MET A 1 18.24 -1.77 21.71
C MET A 1 17.36 -2.14 20.52
N THR A 2 16.33 -1.36 20.23
CA THR A 2 15.43 -1.56 19.08
C THR A 2 16.18 -1.30 17.78
N ARG A 3 16.24 -2.31 16.91
CA ARG A 3 16.94 -2.23 15.62
C ARG A 3 16.13 -1.35 14.66
N LYS A 4 16.65 -0.15 14.34
CA LYS A 4 16.04 0.71 13.31
C LYS A 4 15.98 -0.02 11.96
N LYS A 5 14.83 0.06 11.29
CA LYS A 5 14.64 -0.46 9.94
C LYS A 5 15.57 0.28 8.97
N VAL A 6 16.40 -0.46 8.24
CA VAL A 6 17.38 0.11 7.31
C VAL A 6 16.76 0.21 5.90
N ARG A 7 16.99 1.32 5.21
CA ARG A 7 16.59 1.49 3.80
C ARG A 7 17.47 0.61 2.90
N LEU A 8 16.87 -0.05 1.91
CA LEU A 8 17.59 -0.85 0.90
C LEU A 8 18.12 0.06 -0.23
N ALA A 9 19.15 0.84 0.11
CA ALA A 9 19.87 1.74 -0.79
C ALA A 9 21.37 1.61 -0.57
N TYR A 10 22.17 2.21 -1.47
CA TYR A 10 23.61 2.27 -1.32
C TYR A 10 23.99 3.01 -0.02
N ILE A 11 24.89 2.43 0.77
CA ILE A 11 25.39 3.06 2.00
C ILE A 11 26.53 3.99 1.61
N THR A 12 26.34 5.30 1.75
CA THR A 12 27.33 6.31 1.34
C THR A 12 28.58 6.30 2.22
N ASN A 13 28.42 6.20 3.54
CA ASN A 13 29.52 6.12 4.50
C ASN A 13 30.32 4.80 4.32
N ASP A 14 31.61 4.91 3.98
CA ASP A 14 32.45 3.75 3.66
C ASP A 14 32.66 2.80 4.85
N SER A 15 32.99 3.32 6.04
CA SER A 15 33.19 2.49 7.24
C SER A 15 31.93 1.69 7.58
N ALA A 16 30.76 2.34 7.54
CA ALA A 16 29.48 1.69 7.77
C ALA A 16 29.15 0.66 6.66
N ARG A 17 29.46 0.98 5.40
CA ARG A 17 29.29 0.09 4.25
C ARG A 17 30.17 -1.15 4.38
N LYS A 18 31.46 -1.00 4.68
CA LYS A 18 32.43 -2.10 4.87
C LYS A 18 32.05 -3.00 6.03
N ALA A 19 31.67 -2.43 7.18
CA ALA A 19 31.20 -3.21 8.34
C ALA A 19 29.90 -3.98 8.03
N THR A 20 28.96 -3.33 7.33
CA THR A 20 27.71 -3.97 6.91
C THR A 20 27.95 -5.08 5.88
N PHE A 21 28.84 -4.85 4.91
CA PHE A 21 29.24 -5.82 3.91
C PHE A 21 29.79 -7.08 4.58
N LYS A 22 30.78 -6.95 5.47
CA LYS A 22 31.35 -8.10 6.20
C LYS A 22 30.28 -8.90 6.97
N LYS A 23 29.38 -8.22 7.68
CA LYS A 23 28.30 -8.87 8.44
C LYS A 23 27.30 -9.58 7.52
N ARG A 24 26.85 -8.92 6.45
CA ARG A 24 25.87 -9.49 5.51
C ARG A 24 26.47 -10.61 4.66
N LYS A 25 27.72 -10.48 4.21
CA LYS A 25 28.47 -11.52 3.50
C LYS A 25 28.51 -12.82 4.32
N LYS A 26 28.97 -12.74 5.57
CA LYS A 26 28.97 -13.89 6.49
C LYS A 26 27.57 -14.48 6.70
N GLY A 27 26.56 -13.62 6.86
CA GLY A 27 25.17 -14.05 7.00
C GLY A 27 24.64 -14.77 5.76
N LEU A 28 24.96 -14.27 4.56
CA LEU A 28 24.57 -14.87 3.29
C LEU A 28 25.22 -16.24 3.11
N MET A 29 26.54 -16.35 3.31
CA MET A 29 27.24 -17.65 3.21
C MET A 29 26.67 -18.68 4.18
N LYS A 30 26.37 -18.27 5.43
CA LYS A 30 25.70 -19.13 6.40
C LYS A 30 24.33 -19.58 5.92
N LYS A 31 23.52 -18.68 5.36
CA LYS A 31 22.18 -19.01 4.86
C LYS A 31 22.20 -19.93 3.65
N VAL A 32 23.16 -19.76 2.74
CA VAL A 32 23.34 -20.67 1.60
C VAL A 32 23.74 -22.07 2.08
N SER A 33 24.65 -22.16 3.05
CA SER A 33 25.02 -23.44 3.67
C SER A 33 23.84 -24.13 4.37
N GLU A 34 23.08 -23.39 5.18
CA GLU A 34 21.87 -23.90 5.85
C GLU A 34 20.83 -24.37 4.82
N LEU A 35 20.58 -23.59 3.76
CA LEU A 35 19.63 -23.95 2.70
C LEU A 35 20.05 -25.23 1.98
N SER A 36 21.33 -25.31 1.58
CA SER A 36 21.87 -26.48 0.90
C SER A 36 21.77 -27.73 1.78
N THR A 37 22.09 -27.62 3.07
CA THR A 37 22.08 -28.75 4.02
C THR A 37 20.65 -29.18 4.38
N LEU A 38 19.75 -28.24 4.68
CA LEU A 38 18.41 -28.56 5.18
C LEU A 38 17.47 -29.04 4.07
N CYS A 39 17.68 -28.57 2.85
CA CYS A 39 16.82 -28.91 1.72
C CYS A 39 17.46 -29.92 0.76
N ASP A 40 18.70 -30.34 1.03
CA ASP A 40 19.51 -31.20 0.16
C ASP A 40 19.54 -30.69 -1.29
N VAL A 41 19.87 -29.40 -1.44
CA VAL A 41 19.95 -28.72 -2.74
C VAL A 41 21.38 -28.32 -3.05
N ASP A 42 21.80 -28.54 -4.30
CA ASP A 42 23.05 -28.00 -4.83
C ASP A 42 22.92 -26.47 -4.94
N ALA A 43 23.72 -25.76 -4.14
CA ALA A 43 23.78 -24.31 -4.16
C ALA A 43 25.24 -23.84 -4.20
N CYS A 44 25.46 -22.67 -4.78
CA CYS A 44 26.75 -21.98 -4.71
C CYS A 44 26.54 -20.48 -4.58
N ALA A 45 27.52 -19.78 -4.01
CA ALA A 45 27.54 -18.33 -3.92
C ALA A 45 28.91 -17.80 -4.38
N ILE A 46 28.89 -16.69 -5.12
CA ILE A 46 30.07 -15.97 -5.60
C ILE A 46 29.86 -14.50 -5.26
N ILE A 47 30.78 -13.91 -4.51
CA ILE A 47 30.67 -12.52 -4.04
C ILE A 47 31.95 -11.77 -4.39
N TYR A 48 31.82 -10.80 -5.29
CA TYR A 48 32.87 -9.83 -5.57
C TYR A 48 32.80 -8.68 -4.57
N SER A 49 33.97 -8.18 -4.17
CA SER A 49 34.09 -7.09 -3.22
C SER A 49 35.05 -6.03 -3.76
N PRO A 50 34.79 -4.73 -3.56
CA PRO A 50 35.80 -3.71 -3.77
C PRO A 50 36.92 -3.74 -2.71
N TYR A 51 36.76 -4.55 -1.65
CA TYR A 51 37.69 -4.61 -0.52
C TYR A 51 38.67 -5.79 -0.59
N GLU A 52 38.44 -6.73 -1.50
CA GLU A 52 39.19 -7.99 -1.64
C GLU A 52 39.47 -8.19 -3.13
N SER A 53 40.68 -8.61 -3.49
CA SER A 53 41.09 -8.79 -4.90
C SER A 53 40.51 -10.04 -5.55
N GLN A 54 40.15 -11.04 -4.75
CA GLN A 54 39.55 -12.30 -5.21
C GLN A 54 38.10 -12.39 -4.72
N PRO A 55 37.20 -13.02 -5.51
CA PRO A 55 35.83 -13.27 -5.06
C PRO A 55 35.83 -14.29 -3.92
N GLU A 56 34.98 -14.05 -2.92
CA GLU A 56 34.68 -15.08 -1.93
C GLU A 56 33.64 -16.03 -2.50
N VAL A 57 33.90 -17.34 -2.37
CA VAL A 57 33.06 -18.39 -2.93
C VAL A 57 32.66 -19.40 -1.87
N TRP A 58 31.48 -20.00 -2.05
CA TRP A 58 30.98 -21.13 -1.25
C TRP A 58 30.34 -22.16 -2.17
N PRO A 59 30.52 -23.48 -1.94
CA PRO A 59 31.21 -24.10 -0.79
C PRO A 59 32.74 -24.19 -0.93
N SER A 60 33.22 -24.37 -2.15
CA SER A 60 34.63 -24.35 -2.52
C SER A 60 34.74 -23.97 -3.99
N THR A 61 35.92 -23.61 -4.48
CA THR A 61 36.14 -23.29 -5.90
C THR A 61 35.65 -24.42 -6.81
N VAL A 62 36.03 -25.67 -6.51
CA VAL A 62 35.60 -26.87 -7.25
C VAL A 62 34.09 -27.10 -7.12
N GLY A 63 33.52 -26.92 -5.92
CA GLY A 63 32.08 -27.08 -5.69
C GLY A 63 31.25 -26.08 -6.48
N VAL A 64 31.68 -24.81 -6.54
CA VAL A 64 31.04 -23.77 -7.36
C VAL A 64 31.12 -24.14 -8.84
N GLN A 65 32.29 -24.56 -9.33
CA GLN A 65 32.42 -24.99 -10.72
C GLN A 65 31.47 -26.14 -11.07
N ARG A 66 31.33 -27.14 -10.19
CA ARG A 66 30.37 -28.25 -10.38
C ARG A 66 28.93 -27.74 -10.51
N VAL A 67 28.49 -26.85 -9.63
CA VAL A 67 27.13 -26.28 -9.67
C VAL A 67 26.92 -25.46 -10.95
N LEU A 68 27.90 -24.63 -11.31
CA LEU A 68 27.84 -23.84 -12.54
C LEU A 68 27.81 -24.70 -13.81
N SER A 69 28.63 -25.75 -13.88
CA SER A 69 28.63 -26.69 -15.01
C SER A 69 27.27 -27.36 -15.16
N ARG A 70 26.68 -27.84 -14.06
CA ARG A 70 25.35 -28.43 -14.06
C ARG A 70 24.28 -27.42 -14.52
N PHE A 71 24.35 -26.17 -14.06
CA PHE A 71 23.44 -25.11 -14.47
C PHE A 71 23.54 -24.81 -15.98
N LYS A 72 24.77 -24.69 -16.52
CA LYS A 72 25.01 -24.43 -17.95
C LYS A 72 24.56 -25.55 -18.88
N GLN A 73 24.47 -26.78 -18.37
CA GLN A 73 23.98 -27.94 -19.13
C GLN A 73 22.44 -28.01 -19.21
N MET A 74 21.72 -27.22 -18.40
CA MET A 74 20.25 -27.18 -18.45
C MET A 74 19.75 -26.42 -19.69
N PRO A 75 18.54 -26.72 -20.19
CA PRO A 75 17.92 -25.91 -21.24
C PRO A 75 17.76 -24.43 -20.83
N GLU A 76 17.91 -23.49 -21.77
CA GLU A 76 17.85 -22.05 -21.50
C GLU A 76 16.52 -21.61 -20.83
N MET A 77 15.42 -22.24 -21.22
CA MET A 77 14.10 -22.02 -20.62
C MET A 77 14.09 -22.36 -19.12
N GLU A 78 14.80 -23.40 -18.69
CA GLU A 78 14.90 -23.78 -17.29
C GLU A 78 15.85 -22.87 -16.51
N GLN A 79 16.97 -22.48 -17.13
CA GLN A 79 17.94 -21.55 -16.55
C GLN A 79 17.28 -20.20 -16.18
N SER A 80 16.43 -19.68 -17.07
CA SER A 80 15.80 -18.36 -16.93
C SER A 80 14.51 -18.37 -16.09
N LYS A 81 13.79 -19.50 -16.01
CA LYS A 81 12.44 -19.61 -15.40
C LYS A 81 12.33 -19.00 -13.99
N LYS A 82 13.37 -19.16 -13.17
CA LYS A 82 13.40 -18.65 -11.79
C LYS A 82 14.57 -17.69 -11.54
N MET A 83 15.22 -17.23 -12.60
CA MET A 83 16.36 -16.33 -12.47
C MET A 83 15.88 -14.93 -12.08
N VAL A 84 16.36 -14.45 -10.94
CA VAL A 84 16.20 -13.05 -10.54
C VAL A 84 17.53 -12.35 -10.80
N ASN A 85 17.55 -11.46 -11.79
CA ASN A 85 18.70 -10.62 -12.05
C ASN A 85 18.50 -9.23 -11.44
N GLN A 86 19.60 -8.48 -11.33
CA GLN A 86 19.56 -7.14 -10.72
C GLN A 86 18.66 -6.19 -11.52
N GLU A 87 18.64 -6.31 -12.85
CA GLU A 87 17.83 -5.48 -13.73
C GLU A 87 16.33 -5.69 -13.50
N SER A 88 15.85 -6.94 -13.45
CA SER A 88 14.45 -7.28 -13.20
C SER A 88 14.02 -6.87 -11.80
N PHE A 89 14.90 -7.04 -10.80
CA PHE A 89 14.67 -6.55 -9.45
C PHE A 89 14.53 -5.02 -9.40
N LEU A 90 15.42 -4.29 -10.09
CA LEU A 90 15.37 -2.83 -10.16
C LEU A 90 14.12 -2.35 -10.90
N ARG A 91 13.77 -2.96 -12.05
CA ARG A 91 12.52 -2.68 -12.77
C ARG A 91 11.30 -2.86 -11.88
N HIS A 92 11.23 -3.97 -11.13
CA HIS A 92 10.14 -4.22 -10.20
C HIS A 92 10.05 -3.14 -9.10
N ARG A 93 11.20 -2.72 -8.55
CA ARG A 93 11.25 -1.64 -7.56
C ARG A 93 10.81 -0.29 -8.12
N ILE A 94 11.23 0.03 -9.35
CA ILE A 94 10.81 1.26 -10.04
C ILE A 94 9.30 1.23 -10.26
N ALA A 95 8.75 0.13 -10.76
CA ALA A 95 7.30 -0.03 -10.94
C ALA A 95 6.54 0.17 -9.62
N LYS A 96 7.02 -0.43 -8.53
CA LYS A 96 6.42 -0.27 -7.20
C LYS A 96 6.49 1.19 -6.70
N ALA A 97 7.62 1.87 -6.91
CA ALA A 97 7.77 3.27 -6.53
C ALA A 97 6.84 4.18 -7.36
N ASN A 98 6.71 3.91 -8.67
CA ASN A 98 5.79 4.63 -9.54
C ASN A 98 4.33 4.44 -9.15
N GLU A 99 3.93 3.23 -8.75
CA GLU A 99 2.57 2.97 -8.26
C GLU A 99 2.29 3.72 -6.95
N GLN A 100 3.25 3.74 -6.03
CA GLN A 100 3.14 4.53 -4.80
C GLN A 100 3.02 6.03 -5.09
N LEU A 101 3.81 6.54 -6.02
CA LEU A 101 3.77 7.94 -6.44
C LEU A 101 2.44 8.28 -7.13
N LYS A 102 1.90 7.39 -7.96
CA LYS A 102 0.57 7.55 -8.58
C LYS A 102 -0.53 7.61 -7.52
N LYS A 103 -0.49 6.72 -6.52
CA LYS A 103 -1.42 6.75 -5.39
C LYS A 103 -1.33 8.06 -4.63
N GLN A 104 -0.12 8.49 -4.25
CA GLN A 104 0.09 9.75 -3.54
C GLN A 104 -0.40 10.98 -4.33
N ARG A 105 -0.18 11.01 -5.66
CA ARG A 105 -0.71 12.07 -6.52
C ARG A 105 -2.23 12.10 -6.53
N LYS A 106 -2.88 10.93 -6.60
CA LYS A 106 -4.34 10.82 -6.53
C LYS A 106 -4.87 11.29 -5.17
N ASP A 107 -4.28 10.81 -4.08
CA ASP A 107 -4.69 11.17 -2.71
C ASP A 107 -4.51 12.68 -2.46
N ASN A 108 -3.42 13.27 -2.96
CA ASN A 108 -3.20 14.73 -2.88
C ASN A 108 -4.25 15.49 -3.71
N ARG A 109 -4.53 15.01 -4.93
CA ARG A 109 -5.52 15.64 -5.80
C ARG A 109 -6.93 15.63 -5.18
N GLU A 110 -7.35 14.51 -4.60
CA GLU A 110 -8.63 14.41 -3.90
C GLU A 110 -8.72 15.43 -2.75
N LYS A 111 -7.63 15.61 -1.98
CA LYS A 111 -7.56 16.60 -0.91
C LYS A 111 -7.65 18.04 -1.44
N GLU A 112 -6.93 18.35 -2.50
CA GLU A 112 -6.96 19.67 -3.14
C GLU A 112 -8.37 20.03 -3.62
N VAL A 113 -9.03 19.12 -4.35
CA VAL A 113 -10.38 19.35 -4.88
C VAL A 113 -11.41 19.44 -3.75
N THR A 114 -11.28 18.60 -2.72
CA THR A 114 -12.14 18.68 -1.52
C THR A 114 -11.97 20.01 -0.79
N GLN A 115 -10.74 20.51 -0.67
CA GLN A 115 -10.47 21.81 -0.07
C GLN A 115 -11.12 22.96 -0.87
N ILE A 116 -11.03 22.90 -2.21
CA ILE A 116 -11.69 23.88 -3.09
C ILE A 116 -13.20 23.87 -2.89
N MET A 117 -13.81 22.68 -2.80
CA MET A 117 -15.24 22.53 -2.53
C MET A 117 -15.62 23.21 -1.20
N TYR A 118 -14.90 22.97 -0.11
CA TYR A 118 -15.19 23.61 1.17
C TYR A 118 -15.01 25.13 1.14
N GLN A 119 -13.96 25.64 0.49
CA GLN A 119 -13.79 27.09 0.30
C GLN A 119 -14.97 27.70 -0.45
N SER A 120 -15.50 27.00 -1.46
CA SER A 120 -16.69 27.42 -2.21
C SER A 120 -17.92 27.52 -1.30
N LEU A 121 -18.13 26.52 -0.44
CA LEU A 121 -19.29 26.45 0.47
C LEU A 121 -19.26 27.53 1.56
N ILE A 122 -18.07 27.93 2.01
CA ILE A 122 -17.88 29.02 3.00
C ILE A 122 -18.11 30.41 2.34
N GLY A 123 -18.22 30.46 1.00
CA GLY A 123 -18.44 31.69 0.25
C GLY A 123 -17.16 32.40 -0.19
N ASN A 124 -16.01 31.74 -0.12
CA ASN A 124 -14.75 32.30 -0.62
C ASN A 124 -14.75 32.36 -2.15
N ARG A 125 -14.11 33.40 -2.71
CA ARG A 125 -13.96 33.57 -4.16
C ARG A 125 -13.00 32.50 -4.70
N LEU A 126 -13.47 31.68 -5.63
CA LEU A 126 -12.65 30.72 -6.36
C LEU A 126 -11.82 31.42 -7.44
N GLN A 127 -10.68 31.97 -7.06
CA GLN A 127 -9.72 32.57 -7.99
C GLN A 127 -8.60 31.56 -8.27
N HIS A 128 -8.12 31.50 -9.51
CA HIS A 128 -7.01 30.64 -9.97
C HIS A 128 -7.33 29.14 -10.13
N LEU A 129 -8.58 28.77 -10.43
CA LEU A 129 -8.90 27.40 -10.84
C LEU A 129 -8.58 27.19 -12.32
N ASN A 130 -7.89 26.10 -12.64
CA ASN A 130 -7.69 25.67 -14.02
C ASN A 130 -8.87 24.79 -14.50
N LEU A 131 -8.93 24.51 -15.81
CA LEU A 131 -10.02 23.71 -16.40
C LEU A 131 -10.10 22.28 -15.81
N MET A 132 -8.97 21.70 -15.46
CA MET A 132 -8.90 20.37 -14.83
C MET A 132 -9.46 20.41 -13.41
N ASP A 133 -9.16 21.46 -12.63
CA ASP A 133 -9.71 21.67 -11.28
C ASP A 133 -11.23 21.81 -11.33
N LEU A 134 -11.76 22.55 -12.30
CA LEU A 134 -13.20 22.73 -12.49
C LEU A 134 -13.89 21.41 -12.87
N ASN A 135 -13.26 20.60 -13.72
CA ASN A 135 -13.78 19.29 -14.10
C ASN A 135 -13.82 18.32 -12.90
N ASP A 136 -12.70 18.22 -12.18
CA ASP A 136 -12.59 17.37 -11.00
C ASP A 136 -13.57 17.81 -9.90
N LEU A 137 -13.74 19.13 -9.70
CA LEU A 137 -14.71 19.69 -8.77
C LEU A 137 -16.15 19.39 -9.21
N GLY A 138 -16.46 19.54 -10.49
CA GLY A 138 -17.78 19.20 -11.04
C GLY A 138 -18.12 17.73 -10.83
N TRP A 139 -17.16 16.83 -11.09
CA TRP A 139 -17.32 15.40 -10.81
C TRP A 139 -17.54 15.13 -9.32
N LEU A 140 -16.76 15.77 -8.43
CA LEU A 140 -16.90 15.60 -6.98
C LEU A 140 -18.29 16.07 -6.49
N ILE A 141 -18.78 17.20 -7.00
CA ILE A 141 -20.12 17.72 -6.66
C ILE A 141 -21.20 16.73 -7.12
N ASP A 142 -21.12 16.25 -8.35
CA ASP A 142 -22.08 15.26 -8.89
C ASP A 142 -22.10 13.97 -8.05
N GLN A 143 -20.94 13.47 -7.61
CA GLN A 143 -20.85 12.32 -6.71
C GLN A 143 -21.50 12.60 -5.35
N ASN A 144 -21.23 13.76 -4.74
CA ASN A 144 -21.85 14.12 -3.46
C ASN A 144 -23.37 14.25 -3.59
N LEU A 145 -23.87 14.85 -4.67
CA LEU A 145 -25.31 14.94 -4.94
C LEU A 145 -25.96 13.55 -5.09
N LYS A 146 -25.28 12.63 -5.79
CA LYS A 146 -25.74 11.23 -5.90
C LYS A 146 -25.82 10.53 -4.54
N GLU A 147 -24.82 10.68 -3.69
CA GLU A 147 -24.83 10.09 -2.35
C GLU A 147 -25.90 10.72 -1.46
N ILE A 148 -26.12 12.03 -1.56
CA ILE A 148 -27.23 12.71 -0.87
C ILE A 148 -28.58 12.16 -1.35
N HIS A 149 -28.82 12.06 -2.65
CA HIS A 149 -30.06 11.49 -3.20
C HIS A 149 -30.28 10.06 -2.73
N LYS A 150 -29.25 9.21 -2.80
CA LYS A 150 -29.30 7.83 -2.30
C LYS A 150 -29.61 7.75 -0.80
N ARG A 151 -29.12 8.70 0.00
CA ARG A 151 -29.42 8.76 1.43
C ARG A 151 -30.86 9.20 1.68
N ILE A 152 -31.37 10.16 0.91
CA ILE A 152 -32.78 10.60 0.96
C ILE A 152 -33.71 9.43 0.63
N GLU A 153 -33.43 8.68 -0.44
CA GLU A 153 -34.21 7.49 -0.83
C GLU A 153 -34.25 6.45 0.30
N LYS A 154 -33.09 6.09 0.87
CA LYS A 154 -33.03 5.15 2.00
C LYS A 154 -33.87 5.58 3.20
N LEU A 155 -33.83 6.87 3.54
CA LEU A 155 -34.62 7.40 4.67
C LEU A 155 -36.11 7.33 4.38
N ASN A 156 -36.54 7.63 3.14
CA ASN A 156 -37.94 7.53 2.73
C ASN A 156 -38.45 6.07 2.72
N ASP A 157 -37.61 5.12 2.29
CA ASP A 157 -37.94 3.69 2.31
C ASP A 157 -38.05 3.15 3.75
N GLU A 158 -37.17 3.59 4.65
CA GLU A 158 -37.23 3.28 6.09
C GLU A 158 -38.52 3.85 6.73
N GLU A 159 -38.94 5.07 6.37
CA GLU A 159 -40.21 5.66 6.81
C GLU A 159 -41.44 4.94 6.24
N GLY A 160 -41.41 4.50 4.97
CA GLY A 160 -42.46 3.70 4.34
C GLY A 160 -42.60 2.32 4.98
N SER A 161 -41.49 1.67 5.32
CA SER A 161 -41.47 0.38 6.01
C SER A 161 -41.99 0.50 7.45
N ASN A 162 -41.60 1.55 8.18
CA ASN A 162 -42.11 1.84 9.52
C ASN A 162 -43.62 2.15 9.53
N ASN A 163 -44.13 2.89 8.53
CA ASN A 163 -45.57 3.14 8.38
C ASN A 163 -46.36 1.88 8.00
N SER A 164 -45.80 1.00 7.15
CA SER A 164 -46.42 -0.28 6.82
C SER A 164 -46.46 -1.25 8.01
N GLN A 165 -45.45 -1.20 8.89
CA GLN A 165 -45.40 -2.01 10.11
C GLN A 165 -46.37 -1.48 11.19
N LEU A 166 -46.57 -0.16 11.28
CA LEU A 166 -47.62 0.45 12.12
C LEU A 166 -49.03 0.11 11.60
N LEU A 167 -49.24 0.09 10.29
CA LEU A 167 -50.53 -0.32 9.69
C LEU A 167 -50.77 -1.84 9.86
N ALA A 168 -49.74 -2.67 9.74
CA ALA A 168 -49.82 -4.12 9.98
C ALA A 168 -50.05 -4.45 11.47
N GLN A 169 -49.43 -3.71 12.39
CA GLN A 169 -49.71 -3.84 13.83
C GLN A 169 -51.13 -3.38 14.16
N ALA A 170 -51.62 -2.29 13.58
CA ALA A 170 -53.01 -1.84 13.75
C ALA A 170 -54.03 -2.84 13.17
N THR A 171 -53.69 -3.57 12.10
CA THR A 171 -54.56 -4.61 11.52
C THR A 171 -54.50 -5.91 12.35
N SER A 172 -53.37 -6.24 12.98
CA SER A 172 -53.24 -7.43 13.84
C SER A 172 -54.02 -7.32 15.17
N VAL A 173 -54.26 -6.11 15.69
CA VAL A 173 -55.06 -5.92 16.92
C VAL A 173 -56.54 -6.24 16.66
N VAL A 174 -57.02 -6.12 15.42
CA VAL A 174 -58.40 -6.48 15.06
C VAL A 174 -58.57 -8.00 14.92
N GLU A 175 -57.51 -8.76 14.60
CA GLU A 175 -57.60 -10.19 14.35
C GLU A 175 -57.31 -11.06 15.60
N THR A 176 -56.64 -10.52 16.63
CA THR A 176 -56.35 -11.25 17.88
C THR A 176 -57.53 -11.52 18.83
N VAL A 177 -58.77 -11.10 18.51
CA VAL A 177 -59.97 -11.53 19.27
C VAL A 177 -60.54 -12.85 18.74
N ALA A 178 -60.12 -13.33 17.56
CA ALA A 178 -60.52 -14.62 17.03
C ALA A 178 -59.36 -15.64 17.12
N THR A 179 -59.66 -16.80 17.72
CA THR A 179 -58.86 -18.03 17.71
C THR A 179 -57.59 -18.09 18.59
N ARG A 180 -57.82 -18.37 19.88
CA ARG A 180 -56.98 -19.33 20.64
C ARG A 180 -57.23 -20.74 20.09
N GLN A 181 -56.19 -21.41 19.56
CA GLN A 181 -55.77 -22.77 19.96
C GLN A 181 -54.66 -23.37 19.07
N HIS A 182 -53.62 -23.88 19.76
CA HIS A 182 -52.79 -25.07 19.48
C HIS A 182 -51.62 -25.02 18.49
N GLY A 183 -50.46 -25.43 19.02
CA GLY A 183 -49.49 -26.31 18.35
C GLY A 183 -48.23 -25.65 17.81
N GLY A 184 -47.10 -25.82 18.49
CA GLY A 184 -45.77 -25.44 17.98
C GLY A 184 -45.23 -26.41 16.91
N VAL A 185 -44.23 -25.97 16.14
CA VAL A 185 -42.81 -26.39 16.19
C VAL A 185 -42.00 -25.71 15.05
N HIS A 186 -40.89 -25.07 15.44
CA HIS A 186 -39.66 -24.65 14.72
C HIS A 186 -39.66 -24.17 13.24
N ALA A 187 -39.16 -22.94 13.04
CA ALA A 187 -38.37 -22.55 11.85
C ALA A 187 -37.18 -21.68 12.27
N ARG A 188 -36.05 -21.86 11.56
CA ARG A 188 -34.69 -21.39 11.86
C ARG A 188 -34.45 -20.00 11.25
N GLU A 189 -34.19 -18.97 12.06
CA GLU A 189 -33.70 -17.68 11.60
C GLU A 189 -32.20 -17.74 11.25
N GLN A 190 -31.87 -17.39 10.01
CA GLN A 190 -30.51 -17.04 9.60
C GLN A 190 -30.31 -15.54 9.83
N ILE A 191 -29.48 -15.20 10.82
CA ILE A 191 -29.02 -13.84 11.08
C ILE A 191 -27.99 -13.46 10.02
N GLN A 192 -28.34 -12.52 9.14
CA GLN A 192 -27.41 -11.88 8.21
C GLN A 192 -26.69 -10.75 8.96
N ARG A 193 -25.37 -10.85 9.09
CA ARG A 193 -24.53 -9.82 9.73
C ARG A 193 -24.48 -8.58 8.82
N PRO A 194 -24.66 -7.35 9.34
CA PRO A 194 -24.44 -6.15 8.55
C PRO A 194 -22.94 -5.94 8.29
N ASP A 195 -22.60 -5.50 7.07
CA ASP A 195 -21.25 -5.17 6.61
C ASP A 195 -20.62 -4.08 7.48
N PHE A 196 -19.79 -4.50 8.44
CA PHE A 196 -19.11 -3.63 9.40
C PHE A 196 -17.99 -2.77 8.76
N ASP A 197 -17.40 -3.23 7.65
CA ASP A 197 -16.23 -2.56 7.05
C ASP A 197 -16.59 -1.25 6.33
N ALA A 198 -17.72 -1.19 5.62
CA ALA A 198 -18.17 0.01 4.92
C ALA A 198 -18.57 1.14 5.90
N ASN A 199 -19.08 0.77 7.08
CA ASN A 199 -19.47 1.72 8.11
C ASN A 199 -18.25 2.36 8.79
N MET A 200 -17.15 1.61 8.95
CA MET A 200 -15.92 2.11 9.58
C MET A 200 -15.20 3.17 8.71
N GLU A 201 -15.15 2.95 7.39
CA GLU A 201 -14.53 3.89 6.45
C GLU A 201 -15.35 5.19 6.33
N ASN A 202 -16.68 5.09 6.43
CA ASN A 202 -17.59 6.23 6.41
C ASN A 202 -17.52 7.04 7.72
N MET A 203 -17.42 6.36 8.87
CA MET A 203 -17.18 7.01 10.17
C MET A 203 -15.83 7.74 10.20
N GLN A 204 -14.79 7.15 9.63
CA GLN A 204 -13.46 7.77 9.58
C GLN A 204 -13.43 9.01 8.67
N ARG A 205 -14.17 8.98 7.54
CA ARG A 205 -14.37 10.18 6.71
C ARG A 205 -15.14 11.27 7.45
N GLN A 206 -16.19 10.93 8.21
CA GLN A 206 -16.97 11.89 8.99
C GLN A 206 -16.18 12.50 10.16
N GLN A 207 -15.35 11.71 10.85
CA GLN A 207 -14.54 12.21 11.96
C GLN A 207 -13.47 13.20 11.47
N TRP A 208 -12.80 12.89 10.36
CA TRP A 208 -11.87 13.83 9.71
C TRP A 208 -12.58 15.12 9.26
N LEU A 209 -13.81 15.00 8.76
CA LEU A 209 -14.68 16.12 8.37
C LEU A 209 -14.98 17.06 9.54
N MET A 210 -15.27 16.50 10.73
CA MET A 210 -15.48 17.27 11.97
C MET A 210 -14.21 17.98 12.45
N ASP A 211 -13.05 17.30 12.41
CA ASP A 211 -11.78 17.87 12.88
C ASP A 211 -11.29 19.02 11.98
N LEU A 212 -11.63 19.00 10.68
CA LEU A 212 -11.29 20.08 9.74
C LEU A 212 -12.16 21.34 9.93
N MET A 213 -13.37 21.17 10.48
CA MET A 213 -14.36 22.25 10.66
C MET A 213 -14.26 22.96 12.03
N ASN A 214 -13.32 22.58 12.90
CA ASN A 214 -13.17 23.16 14.22
C ASN A 214 -11.96 24.11 14.30
N PRO A 215 -12.14 25.45 14.22
CA PRO A 215 -11.05 26.40 14.27
C PRO A 215 -10.72 26.73 15.74
N GLN A 216 -9.85 25.94 16.36
CA GLN A 216 -9.13 26.33 17.57
C GLN A 216 -7.62 26.18 17.34
N GLU A 217 -6.92 27.31 17.19
CA GLU A 217 -5.45 27.40 17.15
C GLU A 217 -4.81 27.35 18.55
N PRO A 218 -3.47 27.33 18.70
CA PRO A 218 -2.49 26.46 18.05
C PRO A 218 -1.65 25.73 19.12
N ALA A 219 -1.33 24.45 18.92
CA ALA A 219 -0.31 23.77 19.72
C ALA A 219 0.91 23.51 18.82
N GLY A 220 2.01 24.19 19.14
CA GLY A 220 3.19 24.30 18.30
C GLY A 220 3.81 22.96 17.89
N PHE A 221 4.16 22.88 16.61
CA PHE A 221 5.08 21.87 16.12
C PHE A 221 6.47 22.51 16.05
N GLY A 222 7.33 22.11 16.98
CA GLY A 222 8.73 22.48 17.03
C GLY A 222 9.40 22.20 15.69
N GLY A 223 10.13 23.20 15.20
CA GLY A 223 10.98 23.07 14.04
C GLY A 223 12.09 22.07 14.30
N ASP A 224 12.22 21.11 13.38
CA ASP A 224 13.47 20.44 13.07
C ASP A 224 13.58 20.41 11.54
N ASP A 225 14.17 21.48 11.03
CA ASP A 225 15.18 21.50 9.98
C ASP A 225 15.04 20.45 8.85
N MET A 226 14.13 20.70 7.90
CA MET A 226 14.19 20.10 6.57
C MET A 226 15.07 20.95 5.64
N MET A 227 16.38 20.82 5.80
CA MET A 227 17.33 21.14 4.75
C MET A 227 17.17 20.13 3.60
N LEU A 228 16.46 20.53 2.54
CA LEU A 228 16.46 19.87 1.24
C LEU A 228 17.75 20.26 0.49
N PRO A 229 18.65 19.33 0.12
CA PRO A 229 19.69 19.65 -0.85
C PRO A 229 19.14 19.29 -2.24
N PHE A 230 18.38 20.19 -2.84
CA PHE A 230 18.39 20.32 -4.29
C PHE A 230 19.59 21.20 -4.64
N ALA A 231 20.72 20.56 -4.93
CA ALA A 231 21.82 21.19 -5.62
C ALA A 231 22.06 20.41 -6.90
N ASP A 232 21.77 21.06 -8.02
CA ASP A 232 22.29 20.71 -9.33
C ASP A 232 23.80 20.48 -9.23
N ASN A 233 24.23 19.29 -9.61
CA ASN A 233 25.59 19.12 -10.12
C ASN A 233 25.58 18.11 -11.25
N ASN A 234 25.38 18.69 -12.43
CA ASN A 234 25.66 18.12 -13.72
C ASN A 234 27.16 17.76 -13.81
N HIS A 235 27.50 16.51 -13.55
CA HIS A 235 28.72 15.88 -14.09
C HIS A 235 28.36 14.52 -14.68
N ASN A 236 28.13 14.55 -15.99
CA ASN A 236 28.36 13.43 -16.89
C ASN A 236 29.73 12.80 -16.61
N ALA A 237 29.71 11.56 -16.10
CA ALA A 237 30.85 10.66 -16.18
C ALA A 237 30.33 9.24 -16.46
N LEU A 238 30.14 8.98 -17.75
CA LEU A 238 30.59 7.78 -18.45
C LEU A 238 30.55 6.49 -17.63
N TRP A 239 29.44 5.77 -17.77
CA TRP A 239 29.42 4.32 -17.59
C TRP A 239 30.30 3.71 -18.67
N SER A 240 31.59 3.56 -18.36
CA SER A 240 32.50 2.76 -19.16
C SER A 240 32.22 1.29 -18.85
N ASN A 241 31.44 0.67 -19.73
CA ASN A 241 31.40 -0.79 -19.89
C ASN A 241 32.81 -1.26 -20.26
N ALA A 242 33.56 -1.76 -19.28
CA ALA A 242 34.72 -2.62 -19.49
C ALA A 242 34.98 -3.40 -18.20
N PHE A 243 35.44 -4.63 -18.33
CA PHE A 243 35.79 -5.61 -17.28
C PHE A 243 34.67 -6.56 -16.83
N PHE A 244 34.32 -7.47 -17.74
CA PHE A 244 34.30 -8.89 -17.41
C PHE A 244 35.34 -9.59 -18.30
N PRO A 245 36.37 -10.25 -17.74
CA PRO A 245 37.05 -11.35 -18.42
C PRO A 245 36.18 -12.62 -18.42
#